data_AF-A0A365YX47-F1
#
_entry.id   AF-A0A365YX47-F1
#
_cell.length_a   1.000
_cell.length_b   1.000
_cell.length_c   1.000
_cell.angle_alpha   90.00
_cell.angle_beta   90.00
_cell.angle_gamma   90.00
#
_symmetry.space_group_name_H-M   'P 1'
#
loop_
_entity.id
_entity.type
_entity.pdbx_description
1 polymer ?
#
loop_
_entity_poly.entity_id
_entity_poly.type
_entity_poly.pdbx_seq_one_letter_code
_entity_poly.pdbx_strand_id
1 'polypeptide(L)' 'MSTKAETQGPDAQGKFSLAVSVGGVTATIGGFSSKMEGEDYAVSFLRRIKELAKEDGRTVA' A
#
# COMPACT_ATOMS: atom_id res chain seq x y z
N MET A 1 3.55 -4.89 -14.11
CA MET A 1 4.23 -4.66 -12.82
C MET A 1 3.37 -5.27 -11.73
N SER A 2 3.86 -6.19 -10.90
CA SER A 2 3.05 -6.78 -9.82
C SER A 2 2.85 -5.77 -8.69
N THR A 3 1.65 -5.78 -8.10
CA THR A 3 1.32 -5.00 -6.91
C THR A 3 0.74 -5.88 -5.82
N LYS A 4 1.26 -5.78 -4.61
CA LYS A 4 0.73 -6.45 -3.41
C LYS A 4 0.66 -5.42 -2.29
N ALA A 5 -0.46 -5.35 -1.59
CA ALA A 5 -0.59 -4.55 -0.37
C ALA A 5 -1.28 -5.41 0.70
N GLU A 6 -0.74 -5.43 1.91
CA GLU A 6 -1.21 -6.27 3.01
C GLU A 6 -1.11 -5.51 4.33
N THR A 7 -2.24 -5.38 5.02
CA THR A 7 -2.28 -4.74 6.33
C THR A 7 -1.82 -5.73 7.40
N GLN A 8 -0.84 -5.33 8.20
CA GLN A 8 -0.23 -6.09 9.29
C GLN A 8 -0.55 -5.46 10.65
N GLY A 9 -0.53 -6.28 11.71
CA GLY A 9 -0.74 -5.83 13.09
C GLY A 9 -2.06 -6.29 13.72
N PRO A 10 -2.47 -5.69 14.86
CA PRO A 10 -1.81 -4.55 15.50
C PRO A 10 -0.46 -4.91 16.15
N ASP A 11 0.42 -3.92 16.27
CA ASP A 11 1.67 -4.01 17.03
C ASP A 11 1.44 -3.84 18.55
N ALA A 12 2.53 -3.82 19.33
CA ALA A 12 2.47 -3.64 20.79
C ALA A 12 1.85 -2.30 21.24
N GLN A 13 1.75 -1.31 20.35
CA GLN A 13 1.13 -0.01 20.60
C GLN A 13 -0.32 0.06 20.09
N GLY A 14 -0.87 -1.05 19.60
CA GLY A 14 -2.21 -1.10 19.03
C GLY A 14 -2.29 -0.50 17.62
N LYS A 15 -1.17 -0.33 16.91
CA LYS A 15 -1.11 0.29 15.59
C LYS A 15 -0.99 -0.75 14.48
N PHE A 16 -1.64 -0.46 13.36
CA PHE A 16 -1.56 -1.26 12.15
C PHE A 16 -0.55 -0.65 11.18
N SER A 17 0.01 -1.48 10.31
CA SER A 17 0.91 -1.07 9.23
C SER A 17 0.48 -1.68 7.91
N LEU A 18 0.87 -1.08 6.81
CA LEU A 18 0.62 -1.54 5.46
C LEU A 18 1.95 -1.91 4.81
N ALA A 19 2.14 -3.20 4.51
CA ALA A 19 3.25 -3.68 3.71
C ALA A 19 2.86 -3.62 2.23
N VAL A 20 3.61 -2.89 1.42
CA VAL A 20 3.35 -2.72 -0.01
C VAL A 20 4.55 -3.16 -0.83
N SER A 21 4.29 -3.85 -1.94
CA SER A 21 5.29 -4.24 -2.94
C SER A 21 4.81 -3.84 -4.33
N VAL A 22 5.58 -2.99 -5.02
CA VAL A 22 5.26 -2.46 -6.36
C VAL A 22 6.51 -2.60 -7.22
N GLY A 23 6.46 -3.49 -8.21
CA GLY A 23 7.53 -3.67 -9.20
C GLY A 23 8.93 -3.84 -8.63
N GLY A 24 9.04 -4.61 -7.54
CA GLY A 24 10.31 -4.90 -6.87
C GLY A 24 10.68 -3.93 -5.74
N VAL A 25 9.96 -2.81 -5.59
CA VAL A 25 10.14 -1.90 -4.45
C VAL A 25 9.19 -2.32 -3.34
N THR A 26 9.72 -2.54 -2.14
CA THR A 26 8.94 -2.86 -0.94
C THR A 26 9.01 -1.70 0.05
N ALA A 27 7.89 -1.38 0.68
CA ALA A 27 7.79 -0.35 1.70
C ALA A 27 6.76 -0.74 2.76
N THR A 28 6.99 -0.28 4.00
CA THR A 28 6.04 -0.44 5.10
C THR A 28 5.59 0.94 5.57
N ILE A 29 4.28 1.15 5.63
CA ILE A 29 3.66 2.40 6.07
C ILE A 29 2.97 2.10 7.40
N GLY A 30 3.45 2.63 8.51
CA GLY A 30 2.91 2.36 9.85
C GLY A 30 2.03 3.48 10.39
N GLY A 31 1.31 3.19 11.47
CA GLY A 31 0.64 4.20 12.30
C GLY A 31 -0.89 4.23 12.19
N PHE A 32 -1.49 3.34 11.42
CA PHE A 32 -2.94 3.25 11.28
C PHE A 32 -3.59 2.83 12.61
N SER A 33 -4.72 3.44 12.95
CA SER A 33 -5.46 3.17 14.18
C SER A 33 -6.42 2.00 14.03
N SER A 34 -6.67 1.53 12.81
CA SER A 34 -7.46 0.32 12.54
C SER A 34 -6.98 -0.40 11.29
N LYS A 35 -7.34 -1.69 11.16
CA LYS A 35 -7.10 -2.46 9.94
C LYS A 35 -7.78 -1.85 8.71
N MET A 36 -9.02 -1.39 8.89
CA MET A 36 -9.83 -0.75 7.83
C MET A 36 -9.16 0.51 7.30
N GLU A 37 -8.62 1.36 8.18
CA GLU A 37 -7.88 2.56 7.77
C GLU A 37 -6.66 2.23 6.90
N GLY A 38 -5.92 1.17 7.25
CA GLY A 38 -4.79 0.69 6.45
C GLY A 38 -5.23 0.13 5.09
N GLU A 39 -6.36 -0.58 5.03
CA GLU A 39 -6.94 -1.12 3.80
C GLU A 39 -7.46 -0.01 2.86
N ASP A 40 -8.16 0.99 3.39
CA ASP A 40 -8.66 2.15 2.64
C ASP A 40 -7.50 2.97 2.06
N TYR A 41 -6.44 3.14 2.85
CA TYR A 41 -5.20 3.77 2.38
C TYR A 41 -4.54 2.95 1.27
N ALA A 42 -4.49 1.62 1.39
CA ALA A 42 -3.90 0.74 0.39
C ALA A 42 -4.60 0.86 -0.98
N VAL A 43 -5.94 0.89 -1.00
CA VAL A 43 -6.72 1.07 -2.23
C VAL A 43 -6.38 2.40 -2.89
N SER A 44 -6.39 3.50 -2.11
CA SER A 44 -6.08 4.84 -2.61
C SER A 44 -4.64 4.94 -3.13
N PHE A 45 -3.69 4.34 -2.42
CA PHE A 45 -2.27 4.32 -2.78
C PHE A 45 -2.03 3.56 -4.10
N LEU A 46 -2.57 2.34 -4.23
CA LEU A 46 -2.43 1.55 -5.44
C LEU A 46 -3.09 2.21 -6.65
N ARG A 47 -4.24 2.89 -6.45
CA ARG A 47 -4.86 3.70 -7.51
C ARG A 47 -3.93 4.82 -7.97
N ARG A 48 -3.33 5.56 -7.03
CA ARG A 48 -2.39 6.64 -7.36
C ARG A 48 -1.16 6.14 -8.13
N ILE A 49 -0.62 4.98 -7.75
CA ILE A 49 0.48 4.34 -8.49
C ILE A 49 0.06 3.99 -9.92
N LYS A 50 -1.14 3.45 -10.11
CA LYS A 50 -1.67 3.13 -11.44
C LYS A 50 -1.83 4.39 -12.30
N GLU A 51 -2.24 5.51 -11.73
CA GLU A 51 -2.34 6.80 -12.42
C GLU A 51 -0.97 7.33 -12.83
N LEU A 52 -0.02 7.41 -11.90
CA LEU A 52 1.35 7.89 -12.17
C LEU A 52 2.05 7.02 -13.23
N ALA A 53 1.87 5.70 -13.16
CA ALA A 53 2.44 4.82 -14.17
C ALA A 53 1.90 5.12 -15.58
N LYS A 54 0.61 5.44 -15.72
CA LYS A 54 0.02 5.83 -17.01
C LYS A 54 0.61 7.14 -17.53
N GLU A 55 0.81 8.12 -16.65
CA GLU A 55 1.46 9.40 -16.99
C GLU A 55 2.90 9.17 -17.52
N ASP A 56 3.60 8.19 -16.95
CA ASP A 56 4.96 7.78 -17.37
C ASP A 56 4.99 6.82 -18.58
N GLY A 57 3.84 6.51 -19.20
CA GLY A 57 3.74 5.56 -20.32
C GLY A 57 3.97 4.08 -19.94
N ARG A 58 3.81 3.72 -18.66
CA ARG A 58 3.99 2.38 -18.09
C ARG A 58 2.65 1.77 -17.67
N THR A 59 2.56 0.44 -17.67
CA THR A 59 1.37 -0.29 -17.21
C THR A 59 1.62 -1.05 -15.90
N VAL A 60 0.73 -0.84 -14.93
CA VAL A 60 0.70 -1.56 -13.64
C VAL A 60 -0.44 -2.56 -13.70
N ALA A 61 -0.11 -3.85 -13.53
CA ALA A 61 -1.06 -4.96 -13.62
C ALA A 61 -1.63 -5.26 -12.24
#